data_AF-A0A9X3L0W7-F1
#
_entry.id   AF-A0A9X3L0W7-F1
#
_cell.length_a   1.000
_cell.length_b   1.000
_cell.length_c   1.000
_cell.angle_alpha   90.00
_cell.angle_beta   90.00
_cell.angle_gamma   90.00
#
_symmetry.space_group_name_H-M   'P 1'
#
loop_
_entity.id
_entity.type
_entity.pdbx_description
1 polymer ?
#
loop_
_entity_poly.entity_id
_entity_poly.type
_entity_poly.pdbx_seq_one_letter_code
_entity_poly.pdbx_strand_id
1 'polypeptide(L)' 'MAGEGKCGLQPHETISDAERGRRQSAVNYARASVGLEGFSLSEADEAHAQRFIDGQISLQEFVQPRADALTLPKSSS' A
#
# COMPACT_ATOMS: atom_id res chain seq x y z
N MET A 1 6.95 -17.02 -27.95
CA MET A 1 7.40 -17.82 -26.79
C MET A 1 6.67 -17.28 -25.56
N ALA A 2 5.72 -18.04 -25.02
CA ALA A 2 5.02 -17.69 -23.79
C ALA A 2 5.87 -18.19 -22.62
N GLY A 3 6.38 -17.27 -21.80
CA GLY A 3 7.06 -17.57 -20.55
C GLY A 3 6.14 -17.18 -19.39
N GLU A 4 5.71 -18.18 -18.65
CA GLU A 4 4.67 -18.14 -17.64
C GLU A 4 5.01 -17.21 -16.47
N GLY A 5 4.10 -16.29 -16.17
CA GLY A 5 4.08 -15.54 -14.93
C GLY A 5 3.70 -16.45 -13.77
N LYS A 6 4.69 -16.89 -13.00
CA LYS A 6 4.50 -17.56 -11.71
C LYS A 6 5.59 -17.09 -10.75
N CYS A 7 5.38 -15.95 -10.11
CA CYS A 7 6.02 -15.69 -8.81
C CYS A 7 4.94 -15.89 -7.75
N GLY A 8 4.71 -17.18 -7.43
CA GLY A 8 3.89 -17.60 -6.31
C GLY A 8 4.59 -17.28 -4.99
N LEU A 9 3.86 -16.54 -4.17
CA LEU A 9 3.87 -16.45 -2.71
C LEU A 9 4.89 -17.27 -1.87
N GLN A 10 5.54 -16.51 -0.96
CA GLN A 10 6.25 -16.82 0.31
C GLN A 10 7.72 -17.30 0.19
N PRO A 11 8.66 -16.99 1.14
CA PRO A 11 8.56 -16.36 2.47
C PRO A 11 9.64 -15.28 2.78
N HIS A 12 9.31 -14.06 3.24
CA HIS A 12 10.30 -13.05 3.69
C HIS A 12 11.49 -12.83 2.70
N GLU A 13 11.32 -13.10 1.42
CA GLU A 13 12.36 -12.78 0.45
C GLU A 13 12.13 -11.34 0.02
N THR A 14 13.17 -10.52 0.17
CA THR A 14 13.28 -9.18 -0.36
C THR A 14 12.63 -9.15 -1.75
N ILE A 15 11.59 -8.34 -1.92
CA ILE A 15 10.87 -8.27 -3.19
C ILE A 15 11.81 -7.87 -4.31
N SER A 16 11.52 -8.29 -5.55
CA SER A 16 12.34 -7.90 -6.70
C SER A 16 12.24 -6.40 -6.98
N ASP A 17 13.27 -5.82 -7.60
CA ASP A 17 13.25 -4.41 -8.02
C ASP A 17 12.07 -4.09 -8.94
N ALA A 18 11.69 -5.04 -9.80
CA ALA A 18 10.52 -4.91 -10.67
C ALA A 18 9.22 -4.80 -9.85
N GLU A 19 9.09 -5.60 -8.78
CA GLU A 19 7.94 -5.51 -7.87
C GLU A 19 7.97 -4.21 -7.05
N ARG A 20 9.13 -3.82 -6.53
CA ARG A 20 9.31 -2.52 -5.86
C ARG A 20 8.90 -1.36 -6.77
N GLY A 21 9.30 -1.39 -8.04
CA GLY A 21 8.92 -0.40 -9.04
C GLY A 21 7.41 -0.37 -9.33
N ARG A 22 6.76 -1.55 -9.40
CA ARG A 22 5.30 -1.65 -9.53
C ARG A 22 4.58 -1.02 -8.33
N ARG A 23 5.02 -1.35 -7.11
CA ARG A 23 4.43 -0.80 -5.88
C ARG A 23 4.62 0.71 -5.77
N GLN A 24 5.83 1.21 -6.08
CA GLN A 24 6.12 2.65 -6.09
C GLN A 24 5.21 3.41 -7.06
N SER A 25 5.01 2.86 -8.27
CA SER A 25 4.15 3.47 -9.28
C SER A 25 2.68 3.53 -8.81
N ALA A 26 2.19 2.44 -8.21
CA ALA A 26 0.83 2.39 -7.67
C ALA A 26 0.62 3.40 -6.52
N VAL A 27 1.56 3.49 -5.59
CA VAL A 27 1.51 4.47 -4.48
C VAL A 27 1.56 5.90 -5.01
N ASN A 28 2.43 6.19 -5.98
CA ASN A 28 2.51 7.53 -6.59
C ASN A 28 1.20 7.91 -7.28
N TYR A 29 0.58 6.98 -8.01
CA TYR A 29 -0.72 7.20 -8.64
C TYR A 29 -1.81 7.50 -7.60
N ALA A 30 -1.87 6.72 -6.51
CA ALA A 30 -2.81 6.95 -5.43
C ALA A 30 -2.60 8.33 -4.77
N ARG A 31 -1.35 8.69 -4.46
CA ARG A 31 -1.00 10.01 -3.89
C ARG A 31 -1.43 11.15 -4.81
N ALA A 32 -1.16 11.03 -6.12
CA ALA A 32 -1.57 12.02 -7.10
C ALA A 32 -3.10 12.14 -7.17
N SER A 33 -3.82 11.02 -7.16
CA SER A 33 -5.29 10.99 -7.20
C SER A 33 -5.89 11.71 -5.99
N VAL A 34 -5.37 11.43 -4.79
CA VAL A 34 -5.76 12.11 -3.54
C VAL A 34 -5.42 13.60 -3.60
N GLY A 35 -4.26 13.97 -4.15
CA GLY A 35 -3.84 15.35 -4.32
C GLY A 35 -4.71 16.16 -5.30
N LEU A 36 -5.22 15.53 -6.36
CA LEU A 36 -6.16 16.18 -7.30
C LEU A 36 -7.49 16.55 -6.64
N GLU A 37 -7.88 15.82 -5.59
CA GLU A 37 -9.07 16.11 -4.77
C GLU A 37 -8.77 17.14 -3.66
N GLY A 38 -7.54 17.68 -3.59
CA GLY A 38 -7.13 18.68 -2.60
C GLY A 38 -6.73 18.11 -1.24
N PHE A 39 -6.51 16.79 -1.14
CA PHE A 39 -6.08 16.13 0.09
C PHE A 39 -4.59 15.80 0.06
N SER A 40 -4.01 15.66 1.26
CA SER A 40 -2.65 15.17 1.46
C SER A 40 -2.68 13.97 2.38
N LEU A 41 -1.77 13.01 2.16
CA LEU A 41 -1.59 11.86 3.04
C LEU A 41 -0.94 12.31 4.35
N SER A 42 -1.30 11.65 5.44
CA SER A 42 -0.62 11.84 6.73
C SER A 42 0.77 11.20 6.70
N GLU A 43 1.68 11.65 7.59
CA GLU A 43 3.01 11.03 7.74
C GLU A 43 2.92 9.53 8.05
N ALA A 44 1.94 9.12 8.84
CA ALA A 44 1.71 7.72 9.18
C ALA A 44 1.29 6.90 7.94
N ASP A 45 0.47 7.46 7.05
CA ASP A 45 0.07 6.81 5.80
C ASP A 45 1.24 6.71 4.81
N GLU A 46 2.04 7.76 4.71
CA GLU A 46 3.27 7.77 3.90
C GLU A 46 4.27 6.71 4.36
N ALA A 47 4.50 6.60 5.68
CA ALA A 47 5.37 5.58 6.24
C ALA A 47 4.86 4.16 5.94
N HIS A 48 3.55 3.93 6.01
CA HIS A 48 2.96 2.62 5.71
C HIS A 48 3.03 2.26 4.23
N ALA A 49 2.83 3.24 3.35
CA ALA A 49 3.06 3.07 1.92
C ALA A 49 4.52 2.73 1.61
N GLN A 50 5.48 3.35 2.29
CA GLN A 50 6.90 3.03 2.13
C GLN A 50 7.20 1.58 2.55
N ARG A 51 6.65 1.11 3.68
CA ARG A 51 6.78 -0.31 4.12
C ARG A 51 6.24 -1.28 3.06
N PHE A 52 5.12 -0.92 2.40
CA PHE A 52 4.60 -1.74 1.31
C PHE A 52 5.52 -1.71 0.09
N ILE A 53 6.02 -0.55 -0.31
CA ILE A 53 6.99 -0.40 -1.42
C ILE A 53 8.25 -1.23 -1.15
N ASP A 54 8.76 -1.22 0.08
CA ASP A 54 9.98 -1.96 0.46
C ASP A 54 9.75 -3.47 0.65
N GLY A 55 8.53 -3.96 0.48
CA GLY A 55 8.21 -5.37 0.64
C GLY A 55 8.14 -5.82 2.11
N GLN A 56 8.17 -4.90 3.06
CA GLN A 56 8.11 -5.18 4.50
C GLN A 56 6.72 -5.62 4.96
N ILE A 57 5.67 -5.25 4.21
CA ILE A 57 4.30 -5.68 4.43
C ILE A 57 3.67 -6.19 3.12
N SER A 58 2.74 -7.13 3.26
CA SER A 58 1.95 -7.66 2.15
C SER A 58 0.92 -6.65 1.64
N LEU A 59 0.35 -6.91 0.45
CA LEU A 59 -0.78 -6.12 -0.06
C LEU A 59 -1.98 -6.20 0.90
N GLN A 60 -2.23 -7.37 1.48
CA GLN A 60 -3.32 -7.56 2.41
C GLN A 60 -3.15 -6.64 3.62
N GLU A 61 -1.98 -6.62 4.25
CA GLU A 61 -1.67 -5.69 5.35
C GLU A 61 -1.69 -4.21 4.93
N PHE A 62 -1.32 -3.92 3.68
CA PHE A 62 -1.35 -2.56 3.15
C PHE A 62 -2.78 -2.00 3.02
N VAL A 63 -3.74 -2.82 2.59
CA VAL A 63 -5.14 -2.40 2.37
C VAL A 63 -6.05 -2.61 3.58
N GLN A 64 -5.55 -3.20 4.67
CA GLN A 64 -6.35 -3.36 5.89
C GLN A 64 -6.77 -1.98 6.43
N PRO A 65 -8.06 -1.77 6.75
CA PRO A 65 -8.51 -0.57 7.44
C PRO A 65 -7.75 -0.42 8.76
N ARG A 66 -7.21 0.77 9.02
CA ARG A 66 -6.60 1.05 10.31
C ARG A 66 -7.67 1.08 11.39
N ALA A 67 -7.42 0.38 12.49
CA ALA A 67 -8.33 0.34 13.64
C ALA A 67 -8.65 1.74 14.18
N ASP A 68 -7.71 2.69 14.06
CA ASP A 68 -7.89 4.08 14.52
C ASP A 68 -8.94 4.86 13.70
N ALA A 69 -9.22 4.45 12.46
CA ALA A 69 -10.32 5.01 11.67
C ALA A 69 -11.69 4.45 12.06
N LEU A 70 -11.73 3.31 12.77
CA LEU A 70 -12.94 2.61 13.18
C LEU A 70 -13.41 2.99 14.59
N THR A 71 -12.58 3.71 15.37
CA THR A 71 -12.91 4.13 16.74
C THR A 71 -13.66 5.45 16.84
N LEU A 72 -14.11 6.05 15.72
CA LEU A 72 -15.08 7.15 15.80
C LEU A 72 -16.37 6.61 16.45
N PRO A 73 -16.75 7.04 17.66
CA PRO A 73 -18.04 6.66 18.21
C PRO A 73 -19.10 7.21 17.24
N LYS A 74 -19.96 6.33 16.71
CA LYS A 74 -21.20 6.80 16.10
C LYS A 74 -21.92 7.59 17.18
N SER A 75 -22.03 8.90 16.98
CA SER A 75 -22.87 9.77 17.79
C SER A 75 -24.29 9.19 17.75
N SER A 76 -24.68 8.48 18.80
CA SER A 76 -26.07 8.11 19.01
C SER A 76 -26.84 9.40 19.29
N SER A 77 -27.74 9.77 18.39
CA SER A 77 -28.82 10.72 18.66
C SER A 77 -29.89 10.11 19.55
#